data_AF-A0A0U1DNJ8-F1
#
_entry.id   AF-A0A0U1DNJ8-F1
#
_cell.length_a   1.000
_cell.length_b   1.000
_cell.length_c   1.000
_cell.angle_alpha   90.00
_cell.angle_beta   90.00
_cell.angle_gamma   90.00
#
_symmetry.space_group_name_H-M   'P 1'
#
loop_
_entity.id
_entity.type
_entity.pdbx_description
1 polymer ?
#
loop_
_entity_poly.entity_id
_entity_poly.type
_entity_poly.pdbx_seq_one_letter_code
_entity_poly.pdbx_strand_id
1 'polypeptide(L)'
;MATNPSDMEVALTILDAVVHVVGPGGARRIPIGEFFRLPGETPEIDNALEPAELIVGVELPPSPYPAKSWYLKVRDRRSYAFALVSVAVGVVLSDGVIASAAMALGGVAPKPWSGR
;
A
#
# COMPACT_ATOMS: atom_id res chain seq x y z
N MET A 1 12.24 -15.52 2.94
CA MET A 1 11.57 -14.40 2.26
C MET A 1 10.69 -13.72 3.29
N ALA A 2 11.02 -12.50 3.71
CA ALA A 2 10.20 -11.75 4.66
C ALA A 2 9.02 -11.11 3.91
N THR A 3 7.82 -11.22 4.47
CA THR A 3 6.63 -10.54 3.95
C THR A 3 6.43 -9.24 4.71
N ASN A 4 5.93 -8.20 4.04
CA ASN A 4 5.54 -6.98 4.73
C ASN A 4 4.13 -7.19 5.33
N PRO A 5 3.97 -7.06 6.67
CA PRO A 5 2.73 -7.39 7.34
C PRO A 5 1.76 -6.19 7.45
N SER A 6 2.09 -5.06 6.81
CA SER A 6 1.32 -3.82 6.88
C SER A 6 -0.05 -3.97 6.23
N ASP A 7 -1.12 -3.81 7.02
CA ASP A 7 -2.48 -3.76 6.48
C ASP A 7 -2.74 -2.46 5.71
N MET A 8 -2.18 -1.36 6.22
CA MET A 8 -2.47 -0.02 5.71
C MET A 8 -1.83 0.21 4.33
N GLU A 9 -0.62 -0.30 4.12
CA GLU A 9 0.08 -0.17 2.83
C GLU A 9 -0.73 -0.79 1.69
N VAL A 10 -1.37 -1.95 1.92
CA VAL A 10 -2.21 -2.65 0.93
C VAL A 10 -3.40 -1.79 0.54
N ALA A 11 -4.10 -1.20 1.52
CA ALA A 11 -5.22 -0.29 1.26
C ALA A 11 -4.77 1.00 0.56
N LEU A 12 -3.68 1.61 1.01
CA LEU A 12 -3.13 2.83 0.41
C LEU A 12 -2.68 2.60 -1.04
N THR A 13 -2.22 1.39 -1.37
CA THR A 13 -1.79 1.01 -2.73
C THR A 13 -2.92 1.14 -3.75
N ILE A 14 -4.13 0.65 -3.44
CA ILE A 14 -5.26 0.76 -4.38
C ILE A 14 -5.79 2.20 -4.51
N LEU A 15 -5.38 3.09 -3.60
CA LEU A 15 -5.78 4.50 -3.55
C LEU A 15 -4.72 5.44 -4.11
N ASP A 16 -3.63 4.91 -4.69
CA ASP A 16 -2.52 5.72 -5.23
C ASP A 16 -1.96 6.74 -4.22
N ALA A 17 -1.92 6.35 -2.95
CA ALA A 17 -1.49 7.26 -1.89
C ALA A 17 -0.07 7.79 -2.15
N VAL A 18 0.18 9.01 -1.69
CA VAL A 18 1.47 9.67 -1.79
C VAL A 18 2.00 9.96 -0.39
N VAL A 19 3.22 9.52 -0.10
CA VAL A 19 3.92 9.79 1.16
C VAL A 19 4.68 11.10 1.03
N HIS A 20 4.42 12.04 1.93
CA HIS A 20 5.13 13.31 1.99
C HIS A 20 6.27 13.21 2.98
N VAL A 21 7.46 13.60 2.54
CA VAL A 21 8.66 13.58 3.37
C VAL A 21 9.37 14.93 3.35
N VAL A 22 10.04 15.26 4.43
CA VAL A 22 10.89 16.46 4.56
C VAL A 22 12.23 16.04 5.13
N GLY A 23 13.32 16.53 4.54
CA GLY A 23 14.67 16.33 5.02
C GLY A 23 15.58 17.53 4.73
N PRO A 24 16.91 17.38 4.89
CA PRO A 24 17.87 18.46 4.66
C PRO A 24 17.84 19.04 3.24
N GLY A 25 17.45 18.23 2.25
CA GLY A 25 17.29 18.65 0.85
C GLY A 25 15.95 19.32 0.52
N GLY A 26 15.07 19.49 1.52
CA GLY A 26 13.72 20.04 1.34
C GLY A 26 12.62 18.96 1.37
N ALA A 27 11.45 19.32 0.84
CA ALA A 27 10.28 18.43 0.80
C ALA A 27 10.22 17.65 -0.52
N ARG A 28 9.82 16.38 -0.46
CA ARG A 28 9.47 15.58 -1.65
C ARG A 28 8.28 14.65 -1.39
N ARG A 29 7.75 14.10 -2.49
CA ARG A 29 6.57 13.23 -2.55
C ARG A 29 6.97 11.89 -3.13
N ILE A 30 6.57 10.80 -2.47
CA ILE A 30 6.92 9.43 -2.88
C ILE A 30 5.61 8.65 -3.08
N PRO A 31 5.32 8.12 -4.29
CA PRO A 31 4.18 7.24 -4.50
C PRO A 31 4.28 6.01 -3.58
N ILE A 32 3.17 5.60 -2.96
CA ILE A 32 3.18 4.47 -2.01
C ILE A 32 3.71 3.17 -2.65
N GLY A 33 3.45 2.96 -3.94
CA GLY A 33 3.96 1.80 -4.70
C GLY A 33 5.49 1.77 -4.86
N GLU A 34 6.16 2.90 -4.64
CA GLU A 34 7.61 3.08 -4.68
C GLU A 34 8.24 3.25 -3.29
N PHE A 35 7.42 3.46 -2.25
CA PHE A 35 7.91 3.74 -0.90
C PHE A 35 8.57 2.51 -0.28
N PHE A 36 7.96 1.33 -0.37
CA PHE A 36 8.55 0.08 0.13
C PHE A 36 9.30 -0.66 -0.97
N ARG A 37 10.48 -1.19 -0.62
CA ARG A 37 11.44 -1.77 -1.56
C ARG A 37 11.36 -3.29 -1.58
N LEU A 38 11.69 -3.87 -2.72
CA LEU A 38 12.01 -5.30 -2.76
C LEU A 38 13.40 -5.51 -2.11
N PRO A 39 13.64 -6.63 -1.41
CA PRO A 39 14.89 -6.84 -0.67
C PRO A 39 16.15 -6.69 -1.54
N GLY A 40 16.11 -7.18 -2.78
CA GLY A 40 17.22 -7.05 -3.74
C GLY A 40 18.58 -7.47 -3.14
N GLU A 41 19.61 -6.66 -3.41
CA GLU A 41 20.95 -6.81 -2.82
C GLU A 41 21.13 -6.05 -1.49
N THR A 42 20.12 -5.28 -1.06
CA THR A 42 20.16 -4.42 0.15
C THR A 42 18.97 -4.71 1.06
N PRO A 43 18.83 -5.95 1.58
CA PRO A 43 17.66 -6.40 2.34
C PRO A 43 17.45 -5.67 3.67
N GLU A 44 18.46 -4.98 4.17
CA GLU A 44 18.39 -4.12 5.36
C GLU A 44 17.68 -2.78 5.11
N ILE A 45 17.38 -2.44 3.84
CA ILE A 45 16.72 -1.19 3.47
C ILE A 45 15.27 -1.47 3.03
N ASP A 46 14.32 -1.31 3.95
CA ASP A 46 12.91 -1.64 3.71
C ASP A 46 12.16 -0.60 2.85
N ASN A 47 12.61 0.67 2.85
CA ASN A 47 11.88 1.77 2.24
C ASN A 47 12.79 2.80 1.54
N ALA A 48 12.18 3.76 0.86
CA ALA A 48 12.83 4.76 0.03
C ALA A 48 13.22 6.06 0.78
N LEU A 49 13.15 6.09 2.11
CA LEU A 49 13.62 7.23 2.91
C LEU A 49 15.14 7.34 2.83
N GLU A 50 15.61 8.55 2.61
CA GLU A 50 17.02 8.91 2.78
C GLU A 50 17.32 9.24 4.26
N PRO A 51 18.60 9.17 4.68
CA PRO A 51 18.99 9.58 6.01
C PRO A 51 18.50 11.01 6.34
N ALA A 52 17.95 11.16 7.55
CA ALA A 52 17.37 12.42 8.06
C ALA A 52 16.12 12.92 7.31
N GLU A 53 15.47 12.10 6.47
CA GLU A 53 14.10 12.37 6.03
C GLU A 53 13.07 11.93 7.08
N LEU A 54 12.01 12.72 7.21
CA LEU A 54 10.87 12.46 8.08
C LEU A 54 9.58 12.41 7.26
N ILE A 55 8.76 11.38 7.46
CA ILE A 55 7.40 11.34 6.93
C ILE A 55 6.56 12.39 7.67
N VAL A 56 6.01 13.34 6.93
CA VAL A 56 5.20 14.45 7.49
C VAL A 56 3.72 14.34 7.13
N GLY A 57 3.34 13.43 6.23
CA GLY A 57 1.95 13.23 5.86
C GLY A 57 1.74 12.17 4.80
N VAL A 58 0.48 11.81 4.60
CA VAL A 58 0.01 10.95 3.51
C VAL A 58 -1.14 11.68 2.81
N GLU A 59 -1.07 11.78 1.50
CA GLU A 59 -2.12 12.32 0.64
C GLU A 59 -2.82 11.18 -0.09
N LEU A 60 -4.15 11.24 -0.12
CA LEU A 60 -4.97 10.39 -0.98
C LEU A 60 -5.43 11.25 -2.16
N PRO A 61 -4.88 11.04 -3.37
CA PRO A 61 -5.37 11.76 -4.54
C PRO A 61 -6.84 11.36 -4.83
N PRO A 62 -7.59 12.19 -5.59
CA PRO A 62 -8.91 11.81 -6.06
C PRO A 62 -8.86 10.44 -6.75
N SER A 63 -9.67 9.51 -6.25
CA SER A 63 -9.73 8.14 -6.72
C SER A 63 -11.19 7.75 -6.93
N PRO A 64 -11.52 6.96 -7.97
CA PRO A 64 -12.89 6.51 -8.18
C PRO A 64 -13.26 5.31 -7.28
N TYR A 65 -12.26 4.66 -6.68
CA TYR A 65 -12.40 3.42 -5.92
C TYR A 65 -12.94 3.54 -4.48
N PRO A 66 -12.72 4.64 -3.70
CA PRO A 66 -13.22 4.77 -2.33
C PRO A 66 -14.75 4.61 -2.21
N ALA A 67 -15.50 4.94 -3.26
CA ALA A 67 -16.95 4.81 -3.26
C ALA A 67 -17.41 3.34 -3.10
N LYS A 68 -16.61 2.39 -3.59
CA LYS A 68 -16.87 0.94 -3.48
C LYS A 68 -15.54 0.19 -3.32
N SER A 69 -14.95 0.33 -2.13
CA SER A 69 -13.74 -0.41 -1.75
C SER A 69 -13.94 -1.27 -0.51
N TRP A 70 -13.18 -2.36 -0.42
CA TRP A 70 -13.18 -3.26 0.73
C TRP A 70 -11.76 -3.75 1.05
N TYR A 71 -11.47 -3.93 2.33
CA TYR A 71 -10.25 -4.58 2.82
C TYR A 71 -10.62 -5.84 3.62
N LEU A 72 -10.12 -6.99 3.21
CA LEU A 72 -10.33 -8.26 3.89
C LEU A 72 -9.00 -8.76 4.47
N LYS A 73 -9.02 -9.10 5.76
CA LYS A 73 -7.87 -9.63 6.51
C LYS A 73 -8.16 -11.03 7.03
N VAL A 74 -7.42 -12.03 6.55
CA VAL A 74 -7.51 -13.42 7.02
C VAL A 74 -6.41 -13.66 8.06
N ARG A 75 -6.77 -14.25 9.20
CA ARG A 75 -5.88 -14.45 10.35
C ARG A 75 -6.36 -15.57 11.26
N ASP A 76 -5.42 -16.25 11.93
CA ASP A 76 -5.70 -17.37 12.84
C ASP A 76 -6.46 -16.95 14.10
N ARG A 77 -6.20 -15.74 14.59
CA ARG A 77 -6.85 -15.18 15.78
C ARG A 77 -7.66 -13.96 15.39
N ARG A 78 -8.86 -13.83 15.97
CA ARG A 78 -9.84 -12.78 15.60
C ARG A 78 -9.36 -11.35 15.85
N SER A 79 -8.31 -11.11 16.62
CA SER A 79 -7.71 -9.80 16.85
C SER A 79 -6.22 -9.95 17.20
N TYR A 80 -5.47 -8.84 17.18
CA TYR A 80 -4.04 -8.79 17.52
C TYR A 80 -3.19 -9.85 16.79
N ALA A 81 -3.40 -9.95 15.49
CA ALA A 81 -2.62 -10.79 14.61
C ALA A 81 -2.38 -10.09 13.27
N PHE A 82 -1.19 -10.29 12.71
CA PHE A 82 -0.89 -9.95 11.32
C PHE A 82 -1.76 -10.79 10.37
N ALA A 83 -1.93 -10.29 9.15
CA ALA A 83 -2.64 -11.03 8.12
C ALA A 83 -1.80 -12.25 7.70
N LEU A 84 -2.42 -13.43 7.62
CA LEU A 84 -1.86 -14.53 6.84
C LEU A 84 -1.90 -14.17 5.35
N VAL A 85 -3.03 -13.59 4.95
CA VAL A 85 -3.24 -12.96 3.65
C VAL A 85 -4.25 -11.84 3.83
N SER A 86 -4.08 -10.78 3.07
CA SER A 86 -5.09 -9.73 2.96
C SER A 86 -5.27 -9.26 1.53
N VAL A 87 -6.43 -8.65 1.27
CA VAL A 87 -6.75 -8.06 -0.02
C VAL A 87 -7.45 -6.73 0.17
N ALA A 88 -6.99 -5.70 -0.55
CA ALA A 88 -7.74 -4.49 -0.81
C ALA A 88 -8.28 -4.55 -2.24
N VAL A 89 -9.57 -4.28 -2.43
CA VAL A 89 -10.19 -4.16 -3.75
C VAL A 89 -11.02 -2.88 -3.81
N GLY A 90 -10.96 -2.20 -4.95
CA GLY A 90 -11.90 -1.15 -5.32
C GLY A 90 -12.44 -1.40 -6.72
N VAL A 91 -13.72 -1.13 -6.95
CA VAL A 91 -14.36 -1.31 -8.26
C VAL A 91 -15.23 -0.12 -8.65
N VAL A 92 -15.21 0.22 -9.93
CA VAL A 92 -16.18 1.12 -10.55
C VAL A 92 -17.16 0.26 -11.35
N LEU A 93 -18.45 0.43 -11.09
CA LEU A 93 -19.51 -0.28 -11.79
C LEU A 93 -20.25 0.66 -12.73
N SER A 94 -20.46 0.24 -13.97
CA SER A 94 -21.37 0.86 -14.94
C SER A 94 -22.38 -0.19 -15.37
N ASP A 95 -23.67 0.05 -15.09
CA ASP A 95 -24.78 -0.85 -15.49
C ASP A 95 -24.59 -2.32 -15.08
N GLY A 96 -24.03 -2.55 -13.89
CA GLY A 96 -23.76 -3.88 -13.35
C GLY A 96 -22.46 -4.53 -13.87
N VAL A 97 -21.71 -3.87 -14.75
CA VAL A 97 -20.42 -4.32 -15.27
C VAL A 97 -19.27 -3.60 -14.58
N ILE A 98 -18.17 -4.31 -14.28
CA ILE A 98 -16.94 -3.71 -13.76
C ILE A 98 -16.28 -2.92 -14.89
N ALA A 99 -16.36 -1.59 -14.79
CA ALA A 99 -15.73 -0.66 -15.72
C ALA A 99 -14.23 -0.47 -15.42
N SER A 100 -13.86 -0.53 -14.14
CA SER A 100 -12.47 -0.59 -13.70
C SER A 100 -12.35 -1.24 -12.34
N ALA A 101 -11.20 -1.83 -12.05
CA ALA A 101 -10.86 -2.38 -10.75
C ALA A 101 -9.47 -1.90 -10.32
N ALA A 102 -9.20 -1.97 -9.02
CA ALA A 102 -7.89 -1.90 -8.45
C ALA A 102 -7.81 -2.94 -7.34
N MET A 103 -6.70 -3.67 -7.27
CA MET A 103 -6.50 -4.72 -6.28
C MET A 103 -5.06 -4.72 -5.76
N ALA A 104 -4.90 -5.00 -4.46
CA ALA A 104 -3.61 -5.26 -3.84
C ALA A 104 -3.70 -6.41 -2.83
N LEU A 105 -2.69 -7.27 -2.78
CA LEU A 105 -2.56 -8.38 -1.84
C LEU A 105 -1.46 -8.13 -0.80
N GLY A 106 -1.76 -8.36 0.48
CA GLY A 106 -0.80 -8.29 1.59
C GLY A 106 -0.47 -9.67 2.16
N GLY A 107 0.65 -9.77 2.87
CA GLY A 107 1.12 -11.01 3.51
C GLY A 107 1.69 -12.07 2.54
N VAL A 108 1.67 -11.80 1.23
CA VAL A 108 2.11 -12.75 0.18
C VAL A 108 3.43 -12.38 -0.51
N ALA A 109 3.93 -11.16 -0.27
CA ALA A 109 5.14 -10.63 -0.89
C ALA A 109 5.85 -9.60 0.03
N PRO A 110 7.11 -9.22 -0.25
CA PRO A 110 7.84 -8.20 0.51
C PRO A 110 7.24 -6.78 0.42
N LYS A 111 6.41 -6.52 -0.58
CA LYS A 111 5.53 -5.35 -0.69
C LYS A 111 4.19 -5.78 -1.29
N PRO A 112 3.11 -5.00 -1.21
CA PRO A 112 1.82 -5.38 -1.77
C PRO A 112 1.93 -5.73 -3.25
N TRP A 113 1.41 -6.90 -3.60
CA TRP A 113 1.30 -7.32 -4.99
C TRP A 113 0.02 -6.74 -5.56
N SER A 114 0.12 -5.88 -6.57
CA SER A 114 -1.01 -5.06 -7.04
C SER A 114 -1.20 -5.10 -8.55
N GLY A 115 -2.42 -4.77 -8.98
CA GLY A 115 -2.85 -4.72 -10.38
C GLY A 115 -4.13 -3.89 -10.55
N ARG A 116 -4.44 -3.53 -11.81
CA ARG A 116 -5.62 -2.76 -12.22
C ARG A 116 -6.33 -3.47 -13.37
#